data_AF-A0A2E7K0Y9-F1
#
_entry.id   AF-A0A2E7K0Y9-F1
#
_cell.length_a   1.000
_cell.length_b   1.000
_cell.length_c   1.000
_cell.angle_alpha   90.00
_cell.angle_beta   90.00
_cell.angle_gamma   90.00
#
_symmetry.space_group_name_H-M   'P 1'
#
loop_
_entity.id
_entity.type
_entity.pdbx_description
1 polymer ?
#
loop_
_entity_poly.entity_id
_entity_poly.type
_entity_poly.pdbx_seq_one_letter_code
_entity_poly.pdbx_strand_id
1 'polypeptide(L)'
;MLRNFISVSILCSLLLTTGCLDALTNSGNSGKFWGEDCEDVSEEVCPSGQAPDFSLVDQTGAPVNLTLYEGKVVVVSFVYTYCPDVCPALTYQLRKLSEELGDDYGESVEFITITVDPVRDTPERLASFAENNKADWRFLTSVSNDSFGDMVSIWADYRVYVDIDEEACSGNGHYMEGYDGCHCNPGFMQDSNDTYFGKDVCIVDPNYSNLNVTFDQGSLEYDLILALEQFNEAGGVVTEEFTLQTIDTYLSQTFPSSWTLQGTGDQSHKSRDYYNNNLTLIEFFHTDCSVCNAQIPALKEFHSNFSEQVDVISIGGYSLSGNIDNMSKIETFASEHNVSWPYLYDEDGTMMSSFGLELRYPSWVLLEGNLSSGPPQVVDSFVGRESYHDLVHRIENRSSPINVSEQLVQVLDYFGHWRQDHISDNEMLSIISDLLGYEFEQESDKEIKNYGVSHSNKLYLIDKEGNFRVVWRGLEWTYASVYHDVQLLLL
;
A
#
# COMPACT_ATOMS: atom_id res chain seq x y z
N MET A 1 -78.56 -6.45 15.15
CA MET A 1 -78.65 -6.19 13.69
C MET A 1 -77.45 -5.33 13.33
N LEU A 2 -76.43 -5.90 12.65
CA LEU A 2 -76.15 -5.73 11.20
C LEU A 2 -75.85 -4.26 10.84
N ARG A 3 -74.78 -3.82 10.15
CA ARG A 3 -73.82 -4.41 9.18
C ARG A 3 -72.68 -3.36 8.99
N ASN A 4 -71.41 -3.79 8.95
CA ASN A 4 -70.50 -3.88 7.78
C ASN A 4 -70.16 -2.61 6.98
N PHE A 5 -68.85 -2.29 6.93
CA PHE A 5 -67.97 -2.00 5.77
C PHE A 5 -66.53 -1.97 6.33
N ILE A 6 -65.65 -2.99 6.23
CA ILE A 6 -64.92 -3.63 5.12
C ILE A 6 -64.11 -2.66 4.24
N SER A 7 -62.77 -2.62 4.43
CA SER A 7 -61.73 -3.04 3.44
C SER A 7 -60.31 -2.57 3.86
N VAL A 8 -59.42 -3.48 4.29
CA VAL A 8 -58.21 -4.03 3.58
C VAL A 8 -56.92 -3.20 3.87
N SER A 9 -56.00 -3.63 4.76
CA SER A 9 -54.86 -4.58 4.57
C SER A 9 -53.72 -3.98 3.69
N ILE A 10 -52.43 -3.92 4.05
CA ILE A 10 -51.48 -5.03 4.31
C ILE A 10 -50.07 -4.48 4.70
N LEU A 11 -49.37 -5.24 5.55
CA LEU A 11 -47.91 -5.32 5.82
C LEU A 11 -47.10 -4.04 6.14
N CYS A 12 -46.78 -3.86 7.42
CA CYS A 12 -45.50 -3.26 7.82
C CYS A 12 -45.11 -3.72 9.23
N SER A 13 -44.90 -5.03 9.38
CA SER A 13 -44.47 -5.62 10.65
C SER A 13 -43.59 -6.82 10.36
N LEU A 14 -42.30 -6.54 10.18
CA LEU A 14 -41.13 -7.41 10.34
C LEU A 14 -39.96 -6.63 9.76
N LEU A 15 -39.13 -6.02 10.61
CA LEU A 15 -37.73 -5.63 10.36
C LEU A 15 -37.29 -4.62 11.43
N LEU A 16 -37.33 -5.00 12.71
CA LEU A 16 -36.49 -4.34 13.70
C LEU A 16 -36.13 -5.37 14.79
N THR A 17 -34.82 -5.53 14.94
CA THR A 17 -34.07 -6.08 16.08
C THR A 17 -34.08 -7.59 16.33
N THR A 18 -33.21 -8.33 15.63
CA THR A 18 -32.58 -9.56 16.18
C THR A 18 -31.06 -9.59 15.95
N GLY A 19 -30.41 -8.42 15.79
CA GLY A 19 -28.96 -8.36 15.52
C GLY A 19 -28.10 -7.70 16.60
N CYS A 20 -28.69 -7.16 17.67
CA CYS A 20 -27.91 -6.40 18.68
C CYS A 20 -28.24 -6.74 20.14
N LEU A 21 -29.11 -7.72 20.41
CA LEU A 21 -29.50 -8.03 21.80
C LEU A 21 -28.94 -9.33 22.34
N ASP A 22 -28.41 -10.23 21.51
CA ASP A 22 -27.74 -11.46 21.99
C ASP A 22 -26.33 -11.17 22.55
N ALA A 23 -25.69 -10.08 22.13
CA ALA A 23 -24.41 -9.64 22.67
C ALA A 23 -24.50 -9.06 24.11
N LEU A 24 -25.69 -8.69 24.58
CA LEU A 24 -25.87 -8.01 25.88
C LEU A 24 -26.48 -8.90 26.97
N THR A 25 -26.96 -10.11 26.65
CA THR A 25 -27.58 -11.00 27.65
C THR A 25 -26.71 -12.16 28.11
N ASN A 26 -25.48 -12.34 27.58
CA ASN A 26 -24.60 -13.44 27.96
C ASN A 26 -23.51 -13.06 28.99
N SER A 27 -23.85 -12.16 29.93
CA SER A 27 -23.05 -11.85 31.14
C SER A 27 -23.12 -12.99 32.19
N GLY A 28 -23.12 -14.26 31.74
CA GLY A 28 -23.40 -15.42 32.59
C GLY A 28 -22.50 -16.64 32.39
N ASN A 29 -21.52 -16.60 31.47
CA ASN A 29 -20.62 -17.74 31.25
C ASN A 29 -19.16 -17.26 31.05
N SER A 30 -18.52 -16.82 32.12
CA SER A 30 -17.23 -16.11 32.11
C SER A 30 -15.99 -17.01 31.96
N GLY A 31 -16.07 -18.09 31.18
CA GLY A 31 -14.95 -19.04 31.02
C GLY A 31 -15.08 -20.04 29.88
N LYS A 32 -15.92 -19.75 28.88
CA LYS A 32 -16.04 -20.60 27.68
C LYS A 32 -15.43 -19.87 26.49
N PHE A 33 -14.73 -20.62 25.63
CA PHE A 33 -14.24 -20.13 24.35
C PHE A 33 -15.39 -19.66 23.45
N TRP A 34 -15.12 -18.63 22.64
CA TRP A 34 -16.02 -18.15 21.60
C TRP A 34 -15.81 -18.90 20.29
N GLY A 35 -14.57 -19.32 20.01
CA GLY A 35 -14.27 -20.31 19.00
C GLY A 35 -14.72 -21.72 19.42
N GLU A 36 -14.57 -22.67 18.51
CA GLU A 36 -14.94 -24.06 18.79
C GLU A 36 -13.85 -24.74 19.61
N ASP A 37 -14.22 -25.21 20.81
CA ASP A 37 -13.32 -26.00 21.66
C ASP A 37 -13.05 -27.36 21.00
N CYS A 38 -11.78 -27.67 20.79
CA CYS A 38 -11.32 -28.89 20.12
C CYS A 38 -11.68 -30.16 20.90
N GLU A 39 -11.95 -30.07 22.21
CA GLU A 39 -12.46 -31.20 23.00
C GLU A 39 -13.97 -31.47 22.79
N ASP A 40 -14.72 -30.45 22.34
CA ASP A 40 -16.18 -30.49 22.19
C ASP A 40 -16.66 -30.76 20.75
N VAL A 41 -15.77 -30.72 19.76
CA VAL A 41 -16.07 -30.95 18.34
C VAL A 41 -15.51 -32.29 17.83
N SER A 42 -15.87 -32.69 16.60
CA SER A 42 -15.35 -33.92 16.03
C SER A 42 -13.87 -33.78 15.61
N GLU A 43 -13.14 -34.90 15.64
CA GLU A 43 -11.74 -35.04 15.16
C GLU A 43 -11.53 -34.65 13.68
N GLU A 44 -12.62 -34.55 12.92
CA GLU A 44 -12.62 -34.07 11.53
C GLU A 44 -12.55 -32.52 11.48
N VAL A 45 -13.14 -31.85 12.48
CA VAL A 45 -13.18 -30.39 12.58
C VAL A 45 -11.92 -29.86 13.26
N CYS A 46 -11.59 -30.37 14.45
CA CYS A 46 -10.35 -30.08 15.16
C CYS A 46 -9.80 -31.37 15.77
N PRO A 47 -8.51 -31.70 15.56
CA PRO A 47 -7.88 -32.79 16.28
C PRO A 47 -7.85 -32.50 17.78
N SER A 48 -8.11 -33.50 18.62
CA SER A 48 -7.93 -33.35 20.07
C SER A 48 -6.53 -33.75 20.53
N GLY A 49 -6.01 -33.09 21.57
CA GLY A 49 -4.71 -33.40 22.17
C GLY A 49 -3.53 -32.67 21.51
N GLN A 50 -2.35 -33.28 21.57
CA GLN A 50 -1.09 -32.62 21.20
C GLN A 50 -1.05 -32.27 19.70
N ALA A 51 -0.74 -31.00 19.42
CA ALA A 51 -0.57 -30.52 18.06
C ALA A 51 0.67 -31.17 17.41
N PRO A 52 0.54 -31.72 16.18
CA PRO A 52 1.66 -32.30 15.46
C PRO A 52 2.78 -31.29 15.20
N ASP A 53 4.01 -31.74 15.43
CA ASP A 53 5.21 -30.96 15.13
C ASP A 53 5.48 -30.95 13.61
N PHE A 54 6.21 -29.94 13.16
CA PHE A 54 6.59 -29.76 11.76
C PHE A 54 8.05 -29.31 11.66
N SER A 55 8.63 -29.44 10.47
CA SER A 55 9.99 -28.96 10.19
C SER A 55 9.97 -28.15 8.90
N LEU A 56 9.78 -26.84 9.04
CA LEU A 56 9.68 -25.87 7.95
C LEU A 56 10.81 -24.86 8.03
N VAL A 57 10.88 -23.93 7.08
CA VAL A 57 11.72 -22.74 7.17
C VAL A 57 10.86 -21.48 7.18
N ASP A 58 11.33 -20.44 7.86
CA ASP A 58 10.72 -19.12 7.83
C ASP A 58 11.17 -18.28 6.62
N GLN A 59 10.66 -17.06 6.52
CA GLN A 59 10.97 -16.10 5.47
C GLN A 59 12.45 -15.67 5.41
N THR A 60 13.26 -16.00 6.41
CA THR A 60 14.72 -15.77 6.43
C THR A 60 15.52 -17.03 6.05
N GLY A 61 14.81 -18.14 5.78
CA GLY A 61 15.39 -19.47 5.56
C GLY A 61 15.79 -20.19 6.86
N ALA A 62 15.43 -19.66 8.03
CA ALA A 62 15.76 -20.29 9.31
C ALA A 62 14.81 -21.47 9.59
N PRO A 63 15.31 -22.60 10.11
CA PRO A 63 14.46 -23.75 10.42
C PRO A 63 13.53 -23.45 11.60
N VAL A 64 12.24 -23.77 11.43
CA VAL A 64 11.20 -23.59 12.44
C VAL A 64 10.46 -24.91 12.66
N ASN A 65 10.24 -25.22 13.93
CA ASN A 65 9.37 -26.30 14.38
C ASN A 65 8.46 -25.80 15.51
N LEU A 66 7.40 -26.53 15.83
CA LEU A 66 6.43 -26.10 16.84
C LEU A 66 7.06 -26.11 18.25
N THR A 67 8.02 -26.99 18.51
CA THR A 67 8.70 -27.10 19.82
C THR A 67 9.48 -25.84 20.21
N LEU A 68 9.82 -24.96 19.27
CA LEU A 68 10.40 -23.64 19.56
C LEU A 68 9.49 -22.74 20.41
N TYR A 69 8.20 -23.06 20.48
CA TYR A 69 7.18 -22.27 21.17
C TYR A 69 6.63 -22.96 22.43
N GLU A 70 7.30 -24.00 22.94
CA GLU A 70 6.91 -24.67 24.19
C GLU A 70 6.73 -23.67 25.34
N GLY A 71 5.62 -23.80 26.08
CA GLY A 71 5.28 -22.90 27.19
C GLY A 71 4.57 -21.61 26.79
N LYS A 72 4.35 -21.38 25.48
CA LYS A 72 3.58 -20.24 24.96
C LYS A 72 2.29 -20.69 24.31
N VAL A 73 1.31 -19.80 24.25
CA VAL A 73 0.13 -19.98 23.41
C VAL A 73 0.52 -19.70 21.97
N VAL A 74 0.16 -20.56 21.03
CA VAL A 74 0.50 -20.38 19.60
C VAL A 74 -0.75 -20.19 18.77
N VAL A 75 -0.81 -19.07 18.03
CA VAL A 75 -1.85 -18.82 17.02
C VAL A 75 -1.35 -19.29 15.67
N VAL A 76 -1.98 -20.32 15.12
CA VAL A 76 -1.58 -20.91 13.82
C VAL A 76 -2.60 -20.52 12.76
N SER A 77 -2.13 -19.98 11.63
CA SER A 77 -2.96 -19.65 10.47
C SER A 77 -2.37 -20.19 9.17
N PHE A 78 -3.20 -20.25 8.12
CA PHE A 78 -2.82 -20.79 6.81
C PHE A 78 -3.17 -19.79 5.70
N VAL A 79 -2.19 -19.47 4.85
CA VAL A 79 -2.33 -18.46 3.76
C VAL A 79 -1.51 -18.89 2.53
N TYR A 80 -1.58 -18.14 1.44
CA TYR A 80 -0.59 -18.19 0.36
C TYR A 80 -0.42 -16.82 -0.29
N THR A 81 0.74 -16.53 -0.89
CA THR A 81 1.07 -15.16 -1.31
C THR A 81 0.27 -14.69 -2.54
N TYR A 82 -0.25 -15.63 -3.34
CA TYR A 82 -1.10 -15.35 -4.52
C TYR A 82 -2.57 -15.09 -4.18
N CYS A 83 -2.93 -15.13 -2.90
CA CYS A 83 -4.28 -14.89 -2.40
C CYS A 83 -4.51 -13.38 -2.22
N PRO A 84 -5.35 -12.73 -3.04
CA PRO A 84 -5.40 -11.27 -3.11
C PRO A 84 -6.26 -10.59 -2.04
N ASP A 85 -7.30 -11.28 -1.58
CA ASP A 85 -8.35 -10.64 -0.78
C ASP A 85 -8.31 -11.14 0.66
N VAL A 86 -8.55 -12.43 0.84
CA VAL A 86 -8.85 -13.00 2.16
C VAL A 86 -7.60 -13.13 3.02
N CYS A 87 -6.47 -13.50 2.42
CA CYS A 87 -5.24 -13.73 3.13
C CYS A 87 -4.63 -12.43 3.69
N PRO A 88 -4.61 -11.30 2.94
CA PRO A 88 -4.27 -9.99 3.50
C PRO A 88 -5.25 -9.56 4.61
N ALA A 89 -6.55 -9.79 4.44
CA ALA A 89 -7.54 -9.45 5.47
C ALA A 89 -7.36 -10.25 6.78
N LEU A 90 -7.06 -11.55 6.69
CA LEU A 90 -6.73 -12.39 7.84
C LEU A 90 -5.46 -11.90 8.52
N THR A 91 -4.42 -11.60 7.73
CA THR A 91 -3.14 -11.10 8.23
C THR A 91 -3.32 -9.75 8.97
N TYR A 92 -4.19 -8.88 8.46
CA TYR A 92 -4.58 -7.65 9.16
C TYR A 92 -5.24 -7.93 10.52
N GLN A 93 -6.15 -8.92 10.62
CA GLN A 93 -6.78 -9.28 11.90
C GLN A 93 -5.74 -9.78 12.91
N LEU A 94 -4.78 -10.59 12.46
CA LEU A 94 -3.69 -11.07 13.32
C LEU A 94 -2.79 -9.92 13.79
N ARG A 95 -2.45 -8.96 12.94
CA ARG A 95 -1.73 -7.76 13.35
C ARG A 95 -2.49 -6.95 14.40
N LYS A 96 -3.82 -6.82 14.26
CA LYS A 96 -4.65 -6.18 15.29
C LYS A 96 -4.69 -6.97 16.58
N LEU A 97 -4.63 -8.29 16.50
CA LEU A 97 -4.52 -9.14 17.68
C LEU A 97 -3.17 -8.96 18.39
N SER A 98 -2.04 -8.91 17.67
CA SER A 98 -0.73 -8.65 18.31
C SER A 98 -0.68 -7.28 18.98
N GLU A 99 -1.22 -6.24 18.33
CA GLU A 99 -1.36 -4.90 18.91
C GLU A 99 -2.17 -4.92 20.22
N GLU A 100 -3.29 -5.67 20.28
CA GLU A 100 -4.14 -5.75 21.46
C GLU A 100 -3.54 -6.62 22.59
N LEU A 101 -2.74 -7.63 22.24
CA LEU A 101 -2.01 -8.46 23.22
C LEU A 101 -0.91 -7.67 23.94
N GLY A 102 -0.35 -6.63 23.32
CA GLY A 102 0.70 -5.81 23.94
C GLY A 102 1.89 -6.66 24.39
N ASP A 103 2.28 -6.56 25.66
CA ASP A 103 3.43 -7.27 26.23
C ASP A 103 3.30 -8.80 26.20
N ASP A 104 2.07 -9.34 26.14
CA ASP A 104 1.87 -10.79 26.04
C ASP A 104 2.37 -11.35 24.70
N TYR A 105 2.36 -10.55 23.63
CA TYR A 105 2.85 -10.95 22.32
C TYR A 105 4.38 -11.01 22.29
N GLY A 106 4.92 -12.14 21.84
CA GLY A 106 6.35 -12.45 21.88
C GLY A 106 6.83 -12.98 23.24
N GLU A 107 6.16 -12.66 24.36
CA GLU A 107 6.49 -13.23 25.68
C GLU A 107 5.75 -14.53 25.94
N SER A 108 4.41 -14.48 25.90
CA SER A 108 3.51 -15.58 26.27
C SER A 108 2.68 -16.10 25.10
N VAL A 109 2.58 -15.33 24.01
CA VAL A 109 1.81 -15.66 22.81
C VAL A 109 2.69 -15.47 21.56
N GLU A 110 2.66 -16.42 20.64
CA GLU A 110 3.41 -16.37 19.37
C GLU A 110 2.50 -16.71 18.20
N PHE A 111 2.74 -16.08 17.06
CA PHE A 111 1.98 -16.35 15.85
C PHE A 111 2.84 -17.11 14.84
N ILE A 112 2.22 -18.04 14.12
CA ILE A 112 2.81 -18.67 12.95
C ILE A 112 1.79 -18.74 11.82
N THR A 113 2.27 -18.46 10.62
CA THR A 113 1.48 -18.60 9.39
C THR A 113 2.15 -19.63 8.50
N ILE A 114 1.43 -20.65 8.06
CA ILE A 114 1.94 -21.74 7.24
C ILE A 114 1.38 -21.62 5.82
N THR A 115 2.22 -21.71 4.79
CA THR A 115 1.73 -21.63 3.40
C THR A 115 0.89 -22.86 3.00
N VAL A 116 -0.09 -22.65 2.11
CA VAL A 116 -0.77 -23.74 1.38
C VAL A 116 -0.28 -23.88 -0.06
N ASP A 117 0.70 -23.07 -0.48
CA ASP A 117 1.27 -23.05 -1.82
C ASP A 117 2.82 -23.02 -1.78
N PRO A 118 3.46 -24.09 -1.30
CA PRO A 118 4.92 -24.14 -1.13
C PRO A 118 5.70 -24.22 -2.43
N VAL A 119 5.01 -24.33 -3.57
CA VAL A 119 5.66 -24.33 -4.89
C VAL A 119 5.89 -22.91 -5.36
N ARG A 120 4.93 -22.00 -5.12
CA ARG A 120 5.10 -20.57 -5.43
C ARG A 120 5.66 -19.79 -4.24
N ASP A 121 5.28 -20.09 -3.01
CA ASP A 121 5.67 -19.34 -1.82
C ASP A 121 7.07 -19.73 -1.29
N THR A 122 8.10 -19.16 -1.94
CA THR A 122 9.48 -19.22 -1.45
C THR A 122 9.67 -18.35 -0.19
N PRO A 123 10.74 -18.57 0.61
CA PRO A 123 11.05 -17.70 1.75
C PRO A 123 11.04 -16.21 1.40
N GLU A 124 11.58 -15.84 0.24
CA GLU A 124 11.65 -14.46 -0.25
C GLU A 124 10.25 -13.89 -0.51
N ARG A 125 9.37 -14.65 -1.17
CA ARG A 125 7.98 -14.19 -1.39
C ARG A 125 7.20 -14.06 -0.09
N LEU A 126 7.42 -14.97 0.84
CA LEU A 126 6.83 -14.89 2.18
C LEU A 126 7.36 -13.68 2.96
N ALA A 127 8.64 -13.32 2.78
CA ALA A 127 9.21 -12.11 3.36
C ALA A 127 8.49 -10.87 2.83
N SER A 128 8.34 -10.76 1.50
CA SER A 128 7.62 -9.65 0.86
C SER A 128 6.16 -9.60 1.30
N PHE A 129 5.46 -10.75 1.37
CA PHE A 129 4.08 -10.80 1.83
C PHE A 129 3.94 -10.35 3.29
N ALA A 130 4.81 -10.82 4.19
CA ALA A 130 4.80 -10.43 5.59
C ALA A 130 5.05 -8.93 5.76
N GLU A 131 6.05 -8.39 5.05
CA GLU A 131 6.39 -6.97 5.07
C GLU A 131 5.23 -6.11 4.55
N ASN A 132 4.66 -6.44 3.39
CA ASN A 132 3.53 -5.73 2.78
C ASN A 132 2.31 -5.68 3.72
N ASN A 133 2.11 -6.72 4.52
CA ASN A 133 1.01 -6.79 5.48
C ASN A 133 1.38 -6.26 6.88
N LYS A 134 2.60 -5.74 7.07
CA LYS A 134 3.16 -5.27 8.35
C LYS A 134 3.07 -6.35 9.45
N ALA A 135 3.29 -7.59 9.06
CA ALA A 135 3.29 -8.75 9.93
C ALA A 135 4.72 -9.08 10.38
N ASP A 136 4.94 -9.17 11.68
CA ASP A 136 6.26 -9.33 12.30
C ASP A 136 6.52 -10.76 12.82
N TRP A 137 5.60 -11.69 12.59
CA TRP A 137 5.74 -13.10 12.95
C TRP A 137 6.30 -13.96 11.82
N ARG A 138 6.43 -15.27 12.06
CA ARG A 138 7.03 -16.20 11.11
C ARG A 138 6.02 -16.74 10.10
N PHE A 139 6.38 -16.64 8.82
CA PHE A 139 5.68 -17.24 7.69
C PHE A 139 6.50 -18.43 7.18
N LEU A 140 5.87 -19.61 7.11
CA LEU A 140 6.58 -20.88 6.99
C LEU A 140 6.29 -21.57 5.65
N THR A 141 7.34 -22.14 5.04
CA THR A 141 7.28 -22.95 3.81
C THR A 141 8.25 -24.14 3.86
N SER A 142 8.13 -25.08 2.90
CA SER A 142 9.12 -26.13 2.68
C SER A 142 10.03 -25.75 1.50
N VAL A 143 11.34 -25.94 1.68
CA VAL A 143 12.39 -25.73 0.66
C VAL A 143 12.95 -27.04 0.11
N SER A 144 12.24 -28.16 0.28
CA SER A 144 12.69 -29.44 -0.25
C SER A 144 12.39 -29.59 -1.75
N ASN A 145 13.01 -30.59 -2.39
CA ASN A 145 12.74 -30.92 -3.80
C ASN A 145 11.31 -31.44 -4.04
N ASP A 146 10.59 -31.83 -2.98
CA ASP A 146 9.18 -32.24 -3.01
C ASP A 146 8.41 -31.40 -1.97
N SER A 147 8.51 -30.08 -2.10
CA SER A 147 7.94 -29.13 -1.13
C SER A 147 6.44 -29.34 -0.92
N PHE A 148 5.71 -29.72 -1.98
CA PHE A 148 4.30 -30.10 -1.88
C PHE A 148 4.11 -31.37 -1.04
N GLY A 149 4.88 -32.43 -1.29
CA GLY A 149 4.82 -33.67 -0.53
C GLY A 149 5.05 -33.49 0.97
N ASP A 150 5.97 -32.60 1.36
CA ASP A 150 6.21 -32.28 2.77
C ASP A 150 5.00 -31.59 3.42
N MET A 151 4.39 -30.64 2.72
CA MET A 151 3.29 -29.84 3.24
C MET A 151 1.96 -30.60 3.34
N VAL A 152 1.72 -31.58 2.45
CA VAL A 152 0.51 -32.43 2.50
C VAL A 152 0.31 -33.09 3.86
N SER A 153 1.41 -33.53 4.49
CA SER A 153 1.35 -34.15 5.82
C SER A 153 0.89 -33.15 6.89
N ILE A 154 1.40 -31.92 6.84
CA ILE A 154 1.07 -30.84 7.77
C ILE A 154 -0.40 -30.42 7.58
N TRP A 155 -0.85 -30.22 6.34
CA TRP A 155 -2.25 -29.87 6.08
C TRP A 155 -3.20 -30.96 6.55
N ALA A 156 -2.86 -32.23 6.34
CA ALA A 156 -3.66 -33.35 6.85
C ALA A 156 -3.71 -33.34 8.39
N ASP A 157 -2.57 -33.17 9.05
CA ASP A 157 -2.45 -33.13 10.51
C ASP A 157 -3.27 -32.00 11.13
N TYR A 158 -3.22 -30.81 10.52
CA TYR A 158 -4.01 -29.64 10.92
C TYR A 158 -5.41 -29.59 10.28
N ARG A 159 -5.86 -30.68 9.63
CA ARG A 159 -7.18 -30.77 8.98
C ARG A 159 -7.49 -29.58 8.06
N VAL A 160 -6.46 -29.04 7.41
CA VAL A 160 -6.57 -28.02 6.37
C VAL A 160 -6.76 -28.76 5.06
N TYR A 161 -7.94 -28.63 4.47
CA TYR A 161 -8.15 -29.14 3.12
C TYR A 161 -7.48 -28.17 2.15
N VAL A 162 -6.60 -28.66 1.28
CA VAL A 162 -5.99 -27.89 0.19
C VAL A 162 -6.31 -28.62 -1.10
N ASP A 163 -6.87 -27.88 -2.05
CA ASP A 163 -7.18 -28.37 -3.38
C ASP A 163 -6.38 -27.57 -4.40
N ILE A 164 -5.56 -28.30 -5.15
CA ILE A 164 -4.82 -27.78 -6.28
C ILE A 164 -5.48 -28.34 -7.52
N ASP A 165 -6.02 -27.44 -8.33
CA ASP A 165 -6.62 -27.81 -9.59
C ASP A 165 -5.99 -26.95 -10.70
N GLU A 166 -5.31 -27.66 -11.61
CA GLU A 166 -4.61 -27.08 -12.77
C GLU A 166 -5.61 -26.45 -13.78
N GLU A 167 -6.91 -26.74 -13.68
CA GLU A 167 -7.98 -26.18 -14.51
C GLU A 167 -8.96 -25.28 -13.72
N ALA A 168 -8.99 -25.35 -12.38
CA ALA A 168 -9.87 -24.53 -11.55
C ALA A 168 -9.62 -23.05 -11.73
N CYS A 169 -10.68 -22.27 -11.86
CA CYS A 169 -10.62 -20.82 -12.01
C CYS A 169 -9.67 -20.40 -13.14
N SER A 170 -9.49 -21.27 -14.15
CA SER A 170 -8.52 -21.11 -15.25
C SER A 170 -7.07 -20.83 -14.79
N GLY A 171 -6.72 -21.20 -13.56
CA GLY A 171 -5.42 -20.89 -12.95
C GLY A 171 -5.25 -19.45 -12.46
N ASN A 172 -6.26 -18.59 -12.65
CA ASN A 172 -6.22 -17.15 -12.36
C ASN A 172 -7.13 -16.76 -11.17
N GLY A 173 -7.52 -17.73 -10.35
CA GLY A 173 -8.40 -17.52 -9.21
C GLY A 173 -8.41 -18.70 -8.27
N HIS A 174 -9.30 -18.66 -7.29
CA HIS A 174 -9.40 -19.65 -6.23
C HIS A 174 -10.86 -19.85 -5.77
N TYR A 175 -11.19 -21.03 -5.28
CA TYR A 175 -12.46 -21.30 -4.60
C TYR A 175 -12.37 -20.97 -3.11
N MET A 176 -13.48 -20.51 -2.53
CA MET A 176 -13.59 -20.20 -1.11
C MET A 176 -14.77 -20.95 -0.49
N GLU A 177 -14.54 -21.59 0.66
CA GLU A 177 -15.60 -22.28 1.40
C GLU A 177 -16.68 -21.27 1.81
N GLY A 178 -17.94 -21.54 1.43
CA GLY A 178 -19.09 -20.68 1.71
C GLY A 178 -19.41 -19.63 0.63
N TYR A 179 -18.62 -19.54 -0.43
CA TYR A 179 -18.87 -18.67 -1.59
C TYR A 179 -19.20 -19.49 -2.84
N ASP A 180 -20.04 -18.92 -3.72
CA ASP A 180 -20.47 -19.57 -4.96
C ASP A 180 -19.62 -19.04 -6.14
N GLY A 181 -18.80 -19.93 -6.71
CA GLY A 181 -17.88 -19.61 -7.81
C GLY A 181 -16.44 -19.29 -7.39
N CYS A 182 -15.61 -19.01 -8.39
CA CYS A 182 -14.22 -18.59 -8.28
C CYS A 182 -14.07 -17.14 -7.87
N HIS A 183 -13.21 -16.87 -6.90
CA HIS A 183 -12.69 -15.54 -6.63
C HIS A 183 -11.48 -15.31 -7.53
N CYS A 184 -11.54 -14.31 -8.40
CA CYS A 184 -10.50 -14.04 -9.38
C CYS A 184 -9.39 -13.18 -8.79
N ASN A 185 -8.15 -13.48 -9.17
CA ASN A 185 -7.00 -12.70 -8.75
C ASN A 185 -7.03 -11.29 -9.37
N PRO A 186 -6.34 -10.28 -8.80
CA PRO A 186 -6.30 -8.92 -9.33
C PRO A 186 -5.78 -8.94 -10.76
N GLY A 187 -6.38 -8.12 -11.63
CA GLY A 187 -6.17 -8.22 -13.07
C GLY A 187 -7.07 -9.22 -13.79
N PHE A 188 -7.85 -10.00 -13.05
CA PHE A 188 -8.79 -10.97 -13.59
C PHE A 188 -10.19 -10.76 -13.01
N MET A 189 -11.21 -11.03 -13.81
CA MET A 189 -12.62 -10.96 -13.44
C MET A 189 -13.33 -12.27 -13.77
N GLN A 190 -14.41 -12.56 -13.05
CA GLN A 190 -15.30 -13.67 -13.40
C GLN A 190 -15.84 -13.44 -14.81
N ASP A 191 -15.85 -14.48 -15.65
CA ASP A 191 -16.43 -14.39 -16.98
C ASP A 191 -17.96 -14.28 -16.91
N SER A 192 -18.44 -13.06 -16.75
CA SER A 192 -19.87 -12.74 -16.74
C SER A 192 -20.62 -13.08 -18.05
N ASN A 193 -19.90 -13.40 -19.13
CA ASN A 193 -20.49 -13.77 -20.42
C ASN A 193 -20.65 -15.29 -20.61
N ASP A 194 -19.99 -16.12 -19.81
CA ASP A 194 -20.17 -17.57 -19.84
C ASP A 194 -21.34 -17.98 -18.94
N THR A 195 -22.41 -18.48 -19.56
CA THR A 195 -23.65 -18.88 -18.86
C THR A 195 -23.63 -20.31 -18.34
N TYR A 196 -22.57 -21.08 -18.63
CA TYR A 196 -22.39 -22.46 -18.18
C TYR A 196 -21.33 -22.59 -17.10
N PHE A 197 -20.19 -21.91 -17.23
CA PHE A 197 -19.07 -21.97 -16.27
C PHE A 197 -18.58 -20.59 -15.81
N GLY A 198 -19.26 -19.49 -16.14
CA GLY A 198 -18.73 -18.14 -15.94
C GLY A 198 -18.52 -17.68 -14.50
N LYS A 199 -19.08 -18.41 -13.52
CA LYS A 199 -18.74 -18.21 -12.11
C LYS A 199 -17.41 -18.86 -11.73
N ASP A 200 -16.97 -19.85 -12.49
CA ASP A 200 -15.86 -20.76 -12.20
C ASP A 200 -14.62 -20.50 -13.10
N VAL A 201 -14.66 -19.44 -13.92
CA VAL A 201 -13.60 -19.07 -14.86
C VAL A 201 -13.21 -17.61 -14.66
N CYS A 202 -11.91 -17.36 -14.55
CA CYS A 202 -11.33 -16.04 -14.35
C CYS A 202 -10.60 -15.59 -15.63
N ILE A 203 -11.19 -14.62 -16.31
CA ILE A 203 -10.63 -14.01 -17.52
C ILE A 203 -9.89 -12.74 -17.16
N VAL A 204 -8.96 -12.30 -18.00
CA VAL A 204 -8.32 -10.98 -17.86
C VAL A 204 -9.41 -9.91 -17.76
N ASP A 205 -9.32 -9.03 -16.76
CA ASP A 205 -10.21 -7.88 -16.66
C ASP A 205 -9.79 -6.84 -17.71
N PRO A 206 -10.62 -6.60 -18.74
CA PRO A 206 -10.29 -5.66 -19.81
C PRO A 206 -10.26 -4.20 -19.35
N ASN A 207 -10.74 -3.91 -18.14
CA ASN A 207 -10.65 -2.58 -17.52
C ASN A 207 -9.49 -2.48 -16.52
N TYR A 208 -8.73 -3.54 -16.30
CA TYR A 208 -7.54 -3.52 -15.48
C TYR A 208 -6.37 -2.99 -16.30
N SER A 209 -5.97 -1.76 -16.01
CA SER A 209 -5.16 -0.92 -16.90
C SER A 209 -3.68 -1.33 -17.06
N ASN A 210 -3.18 -2.30 -16.30
CA ASN A 210 -1.75 -2.45 -16.06
C ASN A 210 -1.12 -3.77 -16.57
N LEU A 211 -1.82 -4.58 -17.36
CA LEU A 211 -1.34 -5.94 -17.68
C LEU A 211 -0.37 -6.08 -18.86
N ASN A 212 -0.09 -5.02 -19.64
CA ASN A 212 0.90 -5.05 -20.73
C ASN A 212 1.17 -3.64 -21.27
N VAL A 213 2.00 -2.86 -20.58
CA VAL A 213 2.39 -1.52 -21.05
C VAL A 213 3.76 -1.60 -21.71
N THR A 214 3.84 -1.34 -23.03
CA THR A 214 5.11 -1.25 -23.76
C THR A 214 5.46 0.22 -23.98
N PHE A 215 6.63 0.65 -23.50
CA PHE A 215 7.12 2.01 -23.65
C PHE A 215 8.21 2.13 -24.71
N ASP A 216 8.27 3.28 -25.39
CA ASP A 216 9.27 3.55 -26.43
C ASP A 216 10.68 3.65 -25.82
N GLN A 217 11.70 3.12 -26.50
CA GLN A 217 13.09 3.23 -26.05
C GLN A 217 13.51 4.70 -25.90
N GLY A 218 14.03 5.06 -24.72
CA GLY A 218 14.42 6.43 -24.36
C GLY A 218 13.28 7.30 -23.85
N SER A 219 12.11 6.71 -23.59
CA SER A 219 11.09 7.32 -22.71
C SER A 219 11.51 7.19 -21.25
N LEU A 220 10.99 8.07 -20.40
CA LEU A 220 11.28 8.06 -18.97
C LEU A 220 10.80 6.74 -18.34
N GLU A 221 9.65 6.22 -18.76
CA GLU A 221 9.12 4.93 -18.31
C GLU A 221 10.01 3.75 -18.69
N TYR A 222 10.57 3.76 -19.91
CA TYR A 222 11.54 2.76 -20.33
C TYR A 222 12.81 2.81 -19.47
N ASP A 223 13.30 4.01 -19.14
CA ASP A 223 14.48 4.18 -18.29
C ASP A 223 14.21 3.74 -16.83
N LEU A 224 12.98 3.92 -16.33
CA LEU A 224 12.55 3.39 -15.03
C LEU A 224 12.47 1.88 -15.01
N ILE A 225 11.92 1.26 -16.06
CA ILE A 225 11.90 -0.19 -16.22
C ILE A 225 13.33 -0.73 -16.25
N LEU A 226 14.26 -0.11 -16.97
CA LEU A 226 15.66 -0.52 -16.96
C LEU A 226 16.32 -0.42 -15.57
N ALA A 227 15.93 0.56 -14.75
CA ALA A 227 16.42 0.68 -13.38
C ALA A 227 15.89 -0.46 -12.48
N LEU A 228 14.61 -0.81 -12.65
CA LEU A 228 14.00 -1.95 -11.97
C LEU A 228 14.60 -3.29 -12.44
N GLU A 229 14.87 -3.45 -13.73
CA GLU A 229 15.58 -4.59 -14.29
C GLU A 229 16.97 -4.75 -13.69
N GLN A 230 17.74 -3.67 -13.59
CA GLN A 230 19.07 -3.72 -12.96
C GLN A 230 19.02 -4.09 -11.48
N PHE A 231 18.03 -3.56 -10.75
CA PHE A 231 17.82 -3.94 -9.35
C PHE A 231 17.51 -5.42 -9.21
N ASN A 232 16.61 -5.92 -10.05
CA ASN A 232 16.25 -7.32 -10.09
C ASN A 232 17.48 -8.18 -10.45
N GLU A 233 18.16 -7.90 -11.57
CA GLU A 233 19.42 -8.52 -12.05
C GLU A 233 20.57 -8.53 -11.04
N ALA A 234 20.55 -7.63 -10.06
CA ALA A 234 21.58 -7.56 -9.05
C ALA A 234 21.47 -8.64 -7.96
N GLY A 235 20.36 -9.37 -7.84
CA GLY A 235 20.23 -10.49 -6.89
C GLY A 235 20.57 -10.11 -5.43
N GLY A 236 20.12 -8.93 -4.99
CA GLY A 236 20.39 -8.38 -3.66
C GLY A 236 21.74 -7.65 -3.50
N VAL A 237 22.52 -7.47 -4.57
CA VAL A 237 23.75 -6.64 -4.55
C VAL A 237 23.44 -5.14 -4.57
N VAL A 238 22.32 -4.76 -5.21
CA VAL A 238 21.80 -3.39 -5.25
C VAL A 238 20.66 -3.29 -4.23
N THR A 239 20.67 -2.26 -3.38
CA THR A 239 19.64 -2.03 -2.36
C THR A 239 18.45 -1.27 -2.95
N GLU A 240 17.29 -1.41 -2.33
CA GLU A 240 16.07 -0.70 -2.69
C GLU A 240 16.25 0.82 -2.60
N GLU A 241 16.96 1.29 -1.56
CA GLU A 241 17.38 2.68 -1.39
C GLU A 241 18.18 3.18 -2.61
N PHE A 242 19.13 2.40 -3.11
CA PHE A 242 19.97 2.80 -4.25
C PHE A 242 19.18 2.81 -5.56
N THR A 243 18.30 1.83 -5.74
CA THR A 243 17.38 1.76 -6.89
C THR A 243 16.46 2.97 -6.91
N LEU A 244 15.89 3.33 -5.76
CA LEU A 244 15.00 4.48 -5.65
C LEU A 244 15.74 5.81 -5.77
N GLN A 245 16.99 5.93 -5.30
CA GLN A 245 17.81 7.12 -5.59
C GLN A 245 18.08 7.27 -7.09
N THR A 246 18.24 6.15 -7.80
CA THR A 246 18.42 6.14 -9.27
C THR A 246 17.12 6.55 -9.97
N ILE A 247 15.99 5.98 -9.55
CA ILE A 247 14.65 6.32 -10.05
C ILE A 247 14.29 7.77 -9.71
N ASP A 248 14.58 8.25 -8.51
CA ASP A 248 14.38 9.63 -8.07
C ASP A 248 15.12 10.61 -8.96
N THR A 249 16.36 10.28 -9.34
CA THR A 249 17.16 11.07 -10.28
C THR A 249 16.52 11.14 -11.66
N TYR A 250 15.83 10.08 -12.10
CA TYR A 250 15.08 10.08 -13.35
C TYR A 250 13.78 10.89 -13.24
N LEU A 251 13.06 10.77 -12.11
CA LEU A 251 11.75 11.40 -11.86
C LEU A 251 11.81 12.86 -11.41
N SER A 252 12.95 13.36 -10.93
CA SER A 252 13.14 14.75 -10.49
C SER A 252 12.92 15.80 -11.59
N GLN A 253 12.65 15.36 -12.82
CA GLN A 253 12.34 16.20 -13.99
C GLN A 253 10.86 16.57 -14.08
N THR A 254 10.01 16.02 -13.22
CA THR A 254 8.55 16.15 -13.28
C THR A 254 7.96 16.51 -11.92
N PHE A 255 6.94 17.36 -11.93
CA PHE A 255 6.41 18.02 -10.72
C PHE A 255 5.02 17.48 -10.33
N PRO A 256 4.67 17.38 -9.02
CA PRO A 256 3.35 16.93 -8.58
C PRO A 256 2.21 17.68 -9.26
N SER A 257 1.25 16.92 -9.78
CA SER A 257 0.13 17.47 -10.56
C SER A 257 -0.84 18.30 -9.71
N SER A 258 -0.93 17.97 -8.41
CA SER A 258 -1.92 18.50 -7.48
C SER A 258 -1.29 18.89 -6.15
N TRP A 259 -1.51 20.14 -5.73
CA TRP A 259 -1.23 20.63 -4.39
C TRP A 259 -2.24 21.70 -4.01
N THR A 260 -2.40 21.91 -2.70
CA THR A 260 -3.19 23.01 -2.14
C THR A 260 -2.41 23.63 -1.01
N LEU A 261 -2.11 24.93 -1.11
CA LEU A 261 -1.38 25.69 -0.11
C LEU A 261 -2.22 26.88 0.36
N GLN A 262 -1.93 27.35 1.57
CA GLN A 262 -2.47 28.61 2.07
C GLN A 262 -1.59 29.75 1.60
N GLY A 263 -2.20 30.87 1.22
CA GLY A 263 -1.53 32.12 0.86
C GLY A 263 -1.93 33.26 1.79
N THR A 264 -1.26 34.39 1.63
CA THR A 264 -1.53 35.60 2.40
C THR A 264 -3.00 36.03 2.31
N GLY A 265 -3.60 36.43 3.44
CA GLY A 265 -5.01 36.84 3.50
C GLY A 265 -6.00 35.66 3.51
N ASP A 266 -5.59 34.52 4.06
CA ASP A 266 -6.37 33.27 4.16
C ASP A 266 -6.90 32.75 2.81
N GLN A 267 -6.17 33.03 1.72
CA GLN A 267 -6.54 32.55 0.40
C GLN A 267 -5.98 31.14 0.18
N SER A 268 -6.85 30.20 -0.18
CA SER A 268 -6.44 28.87 -0.59
C SER A 268 -6.05 28.90 -2.07
N HIS A 269 -4.87 28.39 -2.37
CA HIS A 269 -4.29 28.32 -3.72
C HIS A 269 -4.07 26.88 -4.11
N LYS A 270 -4.44 26.53 -5.34
CA LYS A 270 -4.29 25.17 -5.88
C LYS A 270 -3.37 25.18 -7.09
N SER A 271 -2.67 24.08 -7.31
CA SER A 271 -1.83 23.87 -8.49
C SER A 271 -2.51 24.26 -9.81
N ARG A 272 -3.78 23.86 -9.97
CA ARG A 272 -4.63 24.17 -11.13
C ARG A 272 -4.89 25.66 -11.38
N ASP A 273 -4.65 26.52 -10.40
CA ASP A 273 -4.82 27.96 -10.55
C ASP A 273 -3.65 28.57 -11.35
N TYR A 274 -2.50 27.88 -11.38
CA TYR A 274 -1.24 28.33 -12.02
C TYR A 274 -0.86 27.52 -13.25
N TYR A 275 -1.34 26.28 -13.38
CA TYR A 275 -0.96 25.39 -14.50
C TYR A 275 -1.85 25.54 -15.73
N ASN A 276 -2.43 26.73 -15.90
CA ASN A 276 -3.23 27.10 -17.06
C ASN A 276 -2.45 28.01 -18.02
N ASN A 277 -1.55 28.84 -17.49
CA ASN A 277 -0.54 29.52 -18.30
C ASN A 277 0.61 28.53 -18.48
N ASN A 278 1.07 28.33 -19.72
CA ASN A 278 2.04 27.29 -20.04
C ASN A 278 3.33 27.32 -19.20
N LEU A 279 3.64 28.40 -18.47
CA LEU A 279 4.80 28.53 -17.62
C LEU A 279 4.44 28.94 -16.19
N THR A 280 5.05 28.28 -15.21
CA THR A 280 4.99 28.66 -13.79
C THR A 280 6.40 28.75 -13.22
N LEU A 281 6.75 29.89 -12.63
CA LEU A 281 8.01 30.10 -11.91
C LEU A 281 7.75 30.05 -10.40
N ILE A 282 8.35 29.07 -9.73
CA ILE A 282 8.27 28.87 -8.29
C ILE A 282 9.56 29.37 -7.65
N GLU A 283 9.46 30.30 -6.70
CA GLU A 283 10.54 30.70 -5.80
C GLU A 283 10.35 30.07 -4.43
N PHE A 284 11.34 29.35 -3.93
CA PHE A 284 11.44 28.96 -2.52
C PHE A 284 12.27 29.99 -1.77
N PHE A 285 11.69 30.60 -0.74
CA PHE A 285 12.33 31.69 0.01
C PHE A 285 12.16 31.51 1.52
N HIS A 286 12.87 32.35 2.27
CA HIS A 286 12.70 32.49 3.71
C HIS A 286 12.71 33.98 4.09
N THR A 287 11.91 34.43 5.05
CA THR A 287 11.78 35.85 5.41
C THR A 287 13.08 36.44 5.99
N ASP A 288 13.78 35.67 6.82
CA ASP A 288 15.10 36.01 7.38
C ASP A 288 16.28 35.93 6.35
N CYS A 289 16.03 35.51 5.10
CA CYS A 289 17.08 35.36 4.08
C CYS A 289 17.42 36.71 3.43
N SER A 290 18.60 37.26 3.74
CA SER A 290 19.06 38.55 3.19
C SER A 290 19.20 38.55 1.67
N VAL A 291 19.59 37.41 1.08
CA VAL A 291 19.68 37.25 -0.39
C VAL A 291 18.29 37.26 -1.03
N CYS A 292 17.30 36.64 -0.38
CA CYS A 292 15.91 36.60 -0.81
C CYS A 292 15.30 38.01 -0.76
N ASN A 293 15.59 38.78 0.29
CA ASN A 293 15.22 40.21 0.35
C ASN A 293 15.82 41.02 -0.82
N ALA A 294 17.06 40.72 -1.23
CA ALA A 294 17.72 41.39 -2.35
C ALA A 294 17.20 40.96 -3.74
N GLN A 295 16.46 39.85 -3.83
CA GLN A 295 15.84 39.35 -5.06
C GLN A 295 14.62 40.18 -5.49
N ILE A 296 13.84 40.66 -4.51
CA ILE A 296 12.50 41.23 -4.72
C ILE A 296 12.43 42.31 -5.82
N PRO A 297 13.37 43.27 -5.93
CA PRO A 297 13.29 44.28 -6.99
C PRO A 297 13.33 43.69 -8.40
N ALA A 298 14.17 42.68 -8.63
CA ALA A 298 14.26 42.00 -9.93
C ALA A 298 13.00 41.18 -10.21
N LEU A 299 12.45 40.50 -9.19
CA LEU A 299 11.24 39.71 -9.32
C LEU A 299 10.00 40.58 -9.57
N LYS A 300 9.93 41.78 -8.97
CA LYS A 300 8.89 42.78 -9.28
C LYS A 300 8.91 43.25 -10.72
N GLU A 301 10.09 43.58 -11.23
CA GLU A 301 10.27 44.00 -12.62
C GLU A 301 9.89 42.86 -13.57
N PHE A 302 10.34 41.65 -13.26
CA PHE A 302 10.01 40.44 -14.01
C PHE A 302 8.50 40.17 -14.04
N HIS A 303 7.85 40.08 -12.86
CA HIS A 303 6.41 39.84 -12.75
C HIS A 303 5.60 40.92 -13.49
N SER A 304 5.99 42.20 -13.38
CA SER A 304 5.31 43.29 -14.12
C SER A 304 5.39 43.15 -15.64
N ASN A 305 6.41 42.48 -16.18
CA ASN A 305 6.62 42.32 -17.62
C ASN A 305 6.12 40.97 -18.16
N PHE A 306 6.06 39.94 -17.31
CA PHE A 306 5.77 38.55 -17.71
C PHE A 306 4.51 37.95 -17.06
N SER A 307 3.76 38.67 -16.23
CA SER A 307 2.56 38.13 -15.55
C SER A 307 1.46 37.61 -16.50
N GLU A 308 1.48 37.98 -17.78
CA GLU A 308 0.54 37.43 -18.78
C GLU A 308 1.02 36.08 -19.38
N GLN A 309 2.29 35.73 -19.19
CA GLN A 309 2.94 34.55 -19.79
C GLN A 309 3.41 33.54 -18.75
N VAL A 310 3.75 34.02 -17.55
CA VAL A 310 4.40 33.25 -16.49
C VAL A 310 3.67 33.53 -15.19
N ASP A 311 3.12 32.49 -14.59
CA ASP A 311 2.62 32.55 -13.23
C ASP A 311 3.79 32.52 -12.26
N VAL A 312 3.88 33.51 -11.37
CA VAL A 312 4.94 33.59 -10.36
C VAL A 312 4.35 33.29 -8.99
N ILE A 313 4.94 32.36 -8.26
CA ILE A 313 4.59 32.08 -6.86
C ILE A 313 5.84 32.01 -6.00
N SER A 314 5.76 32.56 -4.78
CA SER A 314 6.82 32.45 -3.78
C SER A 314 6.31 31.60 -2.63
N ILE A 315 7.01 30.53 -2.27
CA ILE A 315 6.62 29.57 -1.24
C ILE A 315 7.63 29.66 -0.09
N GLY A 316 7.12 29.82 1.13
CA GLY A 316 7.89 29.82 2.37
C GLY A 316 7.32 28.84 3.39
N GLY A 317 7.85 28.87 4.61
CA GLY A 317 7.48 27.93 5.68
C GLY A 317 8.61 27.00 6.10
N TYR A 318 9.78 27.18 5.52
CA TYR A 318 10.94 26.32 5.73
C TYR A 318 11.86 26.80 6.84
N SER A 319 12.87 26.00 7.18
CA SER A 319 13.88 26.31 8.20
C SER A 319 15.08 27.07 7.63
N LEU A 320 15.48 28.16 8.28
CA LEU A 320 16.75 28.84 8.05
C LEU A 320 17.43 29.15 9.39
N SER A 321 18.62 28.58 9.61
CA SER A 321 19.39 28.76 10.85
C SER A 321 18.61 28.44 12.13
N GLY A 322 17.69 27.48 12.07
CA GLY A 322 16.85 27.05 13.21
C GLY A 322 15.59 27.89 13.42
N ASN A 323 15.36 28.94 12.64
CA ASN A 323 14.08 29.64 12.57
C ASN A 323 13.23 29.02 11.48
N ILE A 324 11.94 28.81 11.76
CA ILE A 324 10.96 28.37 10.76
C ILE A 324 10.03 29.55 10.47
N ASP A 325 9.73 29.75 9.19
CA ASP A 325 8.71 30.72 8.77
C ASP A 325 7.31 30.23 9.10
N ASN A 326 6.41 31.15 9.41
CA ASN A 326 4.99 30.86 9.57
C ASN A 326 4.18 31.85 8.73
N MET A 327 2.89 31.56 8.54
CA MET A 327 2.02 32.40 7.72
C MET A 327 2.07 33.88 8.10
N SER A 328 2.08 34.22 9.40
CA SER A 328 2.11 35.61 9.86
C SER A 328 3.39 36.35 9.46
N LYS A 329 4.55 35.69 9.48
CA LYS A 329 5.82 36.26 8.99
C LYS A 329 5.77 36.48 7.49
N ILE A 330 5.25 35.52 6.73
CA ILE A 330 5.13 35.58 5.27
C ILE A 330 4.20 36.73 4.86
N GLU A 331 3.06 36.90 5.52
CA GLU A 331 2.13 38.02 5.30
C GLU A 331 2.79 39.37 5.57
N THR A 332 3.51 39.49 6.70
CA THR A 332 4.23 40.71 7.05
C THR A 332 5.27 41.04 5.99
N PHE A 333 6.06 40.05 5.59
CA PHE A 333 7.10 40.19 4.57
C PHE A 333 6.53 40.64 3.22
N ALA A 334 5.47 39.97 2.73
CA ALA A 334 4.80 40.33 1.49
C ALA A 334 4.23 41.76 1.53
N SER A 335 3.64 42.16 2.66
CA SER A 335 3.09 43.50 2.86
C SER A 335 4.16 44.59 2.89
N GLU A 336 5.24 44.38 3.66
CA GLU A 336 6.36 45.32 3.78
C GLU A 336 7.04 45.56 2.44
N HIS A 337 7.17 44.50 1.64
CA HIS A 337 7.75 44.59 0.32
C HIS A 337 6.78 45.01 -0.76
N ASN A 338 5.46 45.13 -0.51
CA ASN A 338 4.45 45.53 -1.50
C ASN A 338 4.57 44.74 -2.82
N VAL A 339 4.55 43.40 -2.70
CA VAL A 339 4.58 42.44 -3.82
C VAL A 339 3.18 42.26 -4.43
N SER A 340 3.11 41.81 -5.68
CA SER A 340 1.85 41.68 -6.43
C SER A 340 1.52 40.28 -6.93
N TRP A 341 2.32 39.28 -6.54
CA TRP A 341 2.09 37.86 -6.82
C TRP A 341 1.87 37.09 -5.51
N PRO A 342 1.34 35.86 -5.56
CA PRO A 342 1.03 35.08 -4.37
C PRO A 342 2.27 34.65 -3.57
N TYR A 343 2.18 34.82 -2.25
CA TYR A 343 3.10 34.27 -1.27
C TYR A 343 2.38 33.17 -0.48
N LEU A 344 2.93 31.96 -0.52
CA LEU A 344 2.29 30.74 -0.02
C LEU A 344 3.08 30.16 1.16
N TYR A 345 2.38 29.45 2.03
CA TYR A 345 2.91 28.73 3.17
C TYR A 345 2.79 27.23 2.96
N ASP A 346 3.94 26.55 2.99
CA ASP A 346 4.09 25.10 2.95
C ASP A 346 4.51 24.63 4.35
N GLU A 347 3.52 24.19 5.14
CA GLU A 347 3.70 23.80 6.54
C GLU A 347 4.60 22.57 6.70
N ASP A 348 4.42 21.59 5.80
CA ASP A 348 5.02 20.27 5.91
C ASP A 348 6.35 20.17 5.14
N GLY A 349 6.76 21.24 4.44
CA GLY A 349 8.03 21.29 3.71
C GLY A 349 8.05 20.50 2.39
N THR A 350 6.91 19.92 2.04
CA THR A 350 6.74 18.92 0.98
C THR A 350 7.10 19.44 -0.40
N MET A 351 6.82 20.72 -0.67
CA MET A 351 7.02 21.31 -1.99
C MET A 351 8.50 21.47 -2.29
N MET A 352 9.28 21.98 -1.33
CA MET A 352 10.73 22.16 -1.52
C MET A 352 11.45 20.82 -1.62
N SER A 353 11.02 19.84 -0.81
CA SER A 353 11.60 18.51 -0.83
C SER A 353 11.28 17.74 -2.12
N SER A 354 10.13 18.01 -2.75
CA SER A 354 9.79 17.43 -4.06
C SER A 354 10.77 17.81 -5.19
N PHE A 355 11.65 18.79 -4.95
CA PHE A 355 12.70 19.20 -5.88
C PHE A 355 14.13 18.96 -5.34
N GLY A 356 14.28 18.34 -4.18
CA GLY A 356 15.56 18.18 -3.49
C GLY A 356 16.24 19.52 -3.20
N LEU A 357 15.49 20.61 -2.99
CA LEU A 357 16.04 21.97 -2.83
C LEU A 357 16.27 22.35 -1.36
N GLU A 358 16.15 21.42 -0.42
CA GLU A 358 16.09 21.66 1.03
C GLU A 358 17.21 22.60 1.51
N LEU A 359 16.82 23.59 2.31
CA LEU A 359 17.73 24.56 2.95
C LEU A 359 18.52 25.45 1.98
N ARG A 360 18.20 25.46 0.68
CA ARG A 360 18.82 26.32 -0.33
C ARG A 360 17.92 27.52 -0.64
N TYR A 361 18.34 28.73 -0.27
CA TYR A 361 17.52 29.94 -0.47
C TYR A 361 18.30 31.11 -1.11
N PRO A 362 17.67 31.88 -2.01
CA PRO A 362 16.45 31.49 -2.73
C PRO A 362 16.78 30.33 -3.69
N SER A 363 15.79 29.50 -4.00
CA SER A 363 15.89 28.48 -5.04
C SER A 363 14.66 28.51 -5.92
N TRP A 364 14.79 27.97 -7.13
CA TRP A 364 13.82 28.23 -8.18
C TRP A 364 13.57 27.01 -9.04
N VAL A 365 12.33 26.90 -9.48
CA VAL A 365 11.88 25.89 -10.44
C VAL A 365 11.03 26.57 -11.49
N LEU A 366 11.38 26.37 -12.75
CA LEU A 366 10.55 26.74 -13.89
C LEU A 366 9.82 25.48 -14.38
N LEU A 367 8.50 25.56 -14.34
CA LEU A 367 7.59 24.54 -14.83
C LEU A 367 7.03 24.95 -16.19
N GLU A 368 6.93 24.00 -17.12
CA GLU A 368 6.21 24.16 -18.39
C GLU A 368 5.18 23.05 -18.58
N GLY A 369 3.96 23.44 -18.94
CA GLY A 369 2.89 22.50 -19.25
C GLY A 369 1.50 23.08 -19.00
N ASN A 370 0.50 22.33 -19.43
CA ASN A 370 -0.91 22.65 -19.21
C ASN A 370 -1.60 21.37 -18.71
N LEU A 371 -2.34 21.46 -17.60
CA LEU A 371 -3.03 20.30 -17.01
C LEU A 371 -3.98 19.59 -17.99
N SER A 372 -4.43 20.25 -19.05
CA SER A 372 -5.24 19.64 -20.12
C SER A 372 -4.45 18.67 -21.01
N SER A 373 -3.12 18.78 -21.01
CA SER A 373 -2.20 17.96 -21.81
C SER A 373 -1.30 17.04 -20.97
N GLY A 374 -1.36 17.14 -19.64
CA GLY A 374 -0.51 16.38 -18.71
C GLY A 374 -0.01 17.24 -17.54
N PRO A 375 0.64 16.66 -16.53
CA PRO A 375 1.25 17.44 -15.45
C PRO A 375 2.37 18.35 -15.99
N PRO A 376 2.57 19.52 -15.39
CA PRO A 376 3.67 20.39 -15.77
C PRO A 376 5.03 19.78 -15.40
N GLN A 377 6.05 20.13 -16.17
CA GLN A 377 7.37 19.52 -16.06
C GLN A 377 8.44 20.54 -15.76
N VAL A 378 9.49 20.12 -15.06
CA VAL A 378 10.62 20.97 -14.73
C VAL A 378 11.46 21.18 -15.99
N VAL A 379 11.49 22.42 -16.48
CA VAL A 379 12.26 22.81 -17.68
C VAL A 379 13.47 23.69 -17.36
N ASP A 380 13.58 24.17 -16.11
CA ASP A 380 14.81 24.75 -15.55
C ASP A 380 14.74 24.71 -14.01
N SER A 381 15.90 24.67 -13.35
CA SER A 381 16.01 24.85 -11.89
C SER A 381 17.34 25.50 -11.51
N PHE A 382 17.33 26.35 -10.48
CA PHE A 382 18.52 27.08 -10.08
C PHE A 382 18.48 27.55 -8.63
N VAL A 383 19.66 27.82 -8.06
CA VAL A 383 19.82 28.27 -6.67
C VAL A 383 20.59 29.59 -6.66
N GLY A 384 20.13 30.52 -5.82
CA GLY A 384 20.71 31.82 -5.64
C GLY A 384 19.90 32.94 -6.29
N ARG A 385 20.42 34.16 -6.15
CA ARG A 385 19.80 35.37 -6.65
C ARG A 385 19.97 35.47 -8.17
N GLU A 386 18.92 35.87 -8.87
CA GLU A 386 18.96 36.16 -10.30
C GLU A 386 18.62 37.62 -10.60
N SER A 387 19.28 38.17 -11.62
CA SER A 387 18.88 39.46 -12.17
C SER A 387 17.63 39.31 -13.05
N TYR A 388 16.97 40.43 -13.37
CA TYR A 388 15.88 40.43 -14.35
C TYR A 388 16.30 39.79 -15.68
N HIS A 389 17.52 40.09 -16.17
CA HIS A 389 17.99 39.57 -17.46
C HIS A 389 18.24 38.07 -17.42
N ASP A 390 18.73 37.56 -16.29
CA ASP A 390 18.99 36.13 -16.12
C ASP A 390 17.68 35.34 -16.04
N LEU A 391 16.66 35.85 -15.33
CA LEU A 391 15.32 35.25 -15.30
C LEU A 391 14.70 35.16 -16.71
N VAL A 392 14.84 36.23 -17.51
CA VAL A 392 14.40 36.22 -18.92
C VAL A 392 15.19 35.20 -19.74
N HIS A 393 16.51 35.18 -19.59
CA HIS A 393 17.37 34.25 -20.32
C HIS A 393 17.02 32.79 -20.04
N ARG A 394 16.68 32.46 -18.79
CA ARG A 394 16.25 31.13 -18.38
C ARG A 394 14.95 30.70 -19.03
N ILE A 395 13.97 31.59 -19.09
CA ILE A 395 12.74 31.30 -19.84
C ILE A 395 13.04 31.05 -21.31
N GLU A 396 13.84 31.90 -21.94
CA GLU A 396 14.11 31.79 -23.38
C GLU A 396 14.93 30.54 -23.75
N ASN A 397 15.77 30.03 -22.84
CA ASN A 397 16.69 28.91 -23.09
C ASN A 397 16.42 27.67 -22.23
N ARG A 398 15.21 27.54 -21.69
CA ARG A 398 14.76 26.36 -20.94
C ARG A 398 14.76 25.09 -21.82
N SER A 399 14.80 23.92 -21.18
CA SER A 399 14.62 22.65 -21.89
C SER A 399 13.18 22.48 -22.38
N SER A 400 12.96 21.58 -23.33
CA SER A 400 11.61 21.19 -23.74
C SER A 400 11.00 20.23 -22.72
N PRO A 401 9.67 20.26 -22.50
CA PRO A 401 8.96 19.21 -21.79
C PRO A 401 9.17 17.83 -22.46
N ILE A 402 9.33 16.81 -21.63
CA ILE A 402 9.34 15.39 -21.98
C ILE A 402 7.88 14.94 -22.17
N ASN A 403 7.60 13.88 -22.92
CA ASN A 403 6.25 13.31 -22.99
C ASN A 403 6.12 12.22 -21.92
N VAL A 404 5.13 12.30 -21.03
CA VAL A 404 4.93 11.33 -19.94
C VAL A 404 3.55 10.68 -20.04
N SER A 405 3.50 9.38 -19.80
CA SER A 405 2.29 8.56 -19.77
C SER A 405 1.45 8.78 -18.51
N GLU A 406 0.18 8.38 -18.54
CA GLU A 406 -0.73 8.44 -17.37
C GLU A 406 -0.22 7.62 -16.18
N GLN A 407 0.44 6.50 -16.47
CA GLN A 407 1.10 5.63 -15.48
C GLN A 407 2.20 6.38 -14.74
N LEU A 408 3.04 7.11 -15.48
CA LEU A 408 4.12 7.90 -14.91
C LEU A 408 3.61 9.08 -14.07
N VAL A 409 2.47 9.67 -14.44
CA VAL A 409 1.80 10.69 -13.59
C VAL A 409 1.45 10.12 -12.22
N GLN A 410 0.93 8.90 -12.17
CA GLN A 410 0.59 8.23 -10.92
C GLN A 410 1.84 7.90 -10.09
N VAL A 411 2.91 7.42 -10.75
CA VAL A 411 4.21 7.17 -10.08
C VAL A 411 4.71 8.43 -9.39
N LEU A 412 4.60 9.59 -10.04
CA LEU A 412 5.06 10.87 -9.49
C LEU A 412 4.29 11.34 -8.27
N ASP A 413 2.98 11.10 -8.23
CA ASP A 413 2.16 11.44 -7.07
C ASP A 413 2.60 10.62 -5.84
N TYR A 414 2.87 9.31 -6.01
CA TYR A 414 3.40 8.46 -4.94
C TYR A 414 4.85 8.81 -4.54
N PHE A 415 5.68 9.24 -5.50
CA PHE A 415 7.07 9.60 -5.24
C PHE A 415 7.21 10.77 -4.26
N GLY A 416 6.27 11.72 -4.30
CA GLY A 416 6.21 12.81 -3.33
C GLY A 416 6.02 12.32 -1.90
N HIS A 417 5.25 11.24 -1.70
CA HIS A 417 5.04 10.63 -0.40
C HIS A 417 6.27 9.82 0.05
N TRP A 418 6.92 9.10 -0.85
CA TRP A 418 8.18 8.39 -0.57
C TRP A 418 9.29 9.33 -0.07
N ARG A 419 9.50 10.50 -0.72
CA ARG A 419 10.51 11.49 -0.29
C ARG A 419 10.28 12.07 1.12
N GLN A 420 9.07 11.92 1.65
CA GLN A 420 8.68 12.37 2.99
C GLN A 420 8.68 11.24 4.02
N ASP A 421 9.27 10.09 3.68
CA ASP A 421 9.29 8.87 4.48
C ASP A 421 7.89 8.31 4.79
N HIS A 422 6.86 8.67 4.01
CA HIS A 422 5.49 8.16 4.19
C HIS A 422 5.27 6.78 3.55
N ILE A 423 6.12 6.39 2.60
CA ILE A 423 6.11 5.13 1.85
C ILE A 423 7.50 4.52 2.00
N SER A 424 7.60 3.23 2.28
CA SER A 424 8.91 2.56 2.37
C SER A 424 9.53 2.36 1.00
N ASP A 425 10.83 2.10 0.95
CA ASP A 425 11.53 1.84 -0.31
C ASP A 425 10.87 0.67 -1.08
N ASN A 426 10.57 -0.43 -0.39
CA ASN A 426 9.97 -1.61 -0.98
C ASN A 426 8.56 -1.34 -1.52
N GLU A 427 7.76 -0.58 -0.77
CA GLU A 427 6.40 -0.19 -1.17
C GLU A 427 6.44 0.72 -2.41
N MET A 428 7.40 1.66 -2.46
CA MET A 428 7.57 2.55 -3.61
C MET A 428 8.00 1.75 -4.86
N LEU A 429 8.91 0.78 -4.73
CA LEU A 429 9.29 -0.10 -5.84
C LEU A 429 8.13 -0.94 -6.34
N SER A 430 7.30 -1.49 -5.46
CA SER A 430 6.08 -2.23 -5.85
C SER A 430 5.11 -1.34 -6.62
N ILE A 431 4.88 -0.11 -6.14
CA ILE A 431 3.99 0.86 -6.80
C ILE A 431 4.51 1.19 -8.21
N ILE A 432 5.81 1.42 -8.38
CA ILE A 432 6.39 1.71 -9.70
C ILE A 432 6.24 0.50 -10.62
N SER A 433 6.57 -0.71 -10.13
CA SER A 433 6.44 -1.95 -10.88
C SER A 433 5.00 -2.19 -11.35
N ASP A 434 4.03 -2.06 -10.44
CA ASP A 434 2.61 -2.27 -10.73
C ASP A 434 2.05 -1.23 -11.71
N LEU A 435 2.44 0.04 -11.57
CA LEU A 435 1.98 1.13 -12.44
C LEU A 435 2.61 1.05 -13.83
N LEU A 436 3.87 0.63 -13.93
CA LEU A 436 4.56 0.46 -15.22
C LEU A 436 4.31 -0.90 -15.86
N GLY A 437 3.60 -1.82 -15.19
CA GLY A 437 3.40 -3.18 -15.68
C GLY A 437 4.70 -3.98 -15.77
N TYR A 438 5.66 -3.68 -14.90
CA TYR A 438 6.91 -4.40 -14.77
C TYR A 438 6.73 -5.58 -13.80
N GLU A 439 6.71 -6.80 -14.33
CA GLU A 439 6.83 -8.00 -13.52
C GLU A 439 8.31 -8.28 -13.26
N PHE A 440 8.69 -8.50 -12.00
CA PHE A 440 10.04 -8.94 -11.64
C PHE A 440 10.33 -10.31 -12.28
N GLU A 441 11.00 -10.32 -13.42
CA GLU A 441 11.52 -11.56 -13.99
C GLU A 441 12.80 -11.97 -13.27
N GLN A 442 12.80 -13.00 -12.42
CA GLN A 442 14.07 -13.68 -12.14
C GLN A 442 14.07 -15.18 -11.84
N GLU A 443 15.06 -15.79 -12.49
CA GLU A 443 15.61 -17.15 -12.45
C GLU A 443 14.65 -18.34 -12.63
N SER A 444 14.53 -18.69 -13.91
CA SER A 444 14.07 -19.95 -14.47
C SER A 444 12.59 -20.23 -14.31
N ASP A 445 11.87 -19.85 -15.36
CA ASP A 445 10.74 -20.59 -15.89
C ASP A 445 11.04 -22.10 -15.98
N LYS A 446 10.90 -22.80 -14.86
CA LYS A 446 9.96 -23.91 -14.89
C LYS A 446 8.62 -23.23 -14.69
N GLU A 447 7.91 -23.05 -15.81
CA GLU A 447 6.49 -22.69 -15.92
C GLU A 447 5.89 -22.43 -14.53
N ILE A 448 5.65 -21.15 -14.17
CA ILE A 448 4.67 -20.88 -13.12
C ILE A 448 3.43 -21.64 -13.58
N LYS A 449 3.18 -22.79 -12.98
CA LYS A 449 2.04 -23.59 -13.37
C LYS A 449 0.85 -22.73 -12.98
N ASN A 450 0.08 -22.29 -13.96
CA ASN A 450 -1.18 -21.62 -13.72
C ASN A 450 -2.14 -22.67 -13.15
N TYR A 451 -2.23 -22.74 -11.83
CA TYR A 451 -3.21 -23.54 -11.10
C TYR A 451 -3.88 -22.69 -10.02
N GLY A 452 -5.15 -23.01 -9.80
CA GLY A 452 -5.90 -22.49 -8.66
C GLY A 452 -5.48 -23.23 -7.40
N VAL A 453 -5.36 -22.49 -6.30
CA VAL A 453 -5.22 -23.05 -4.95
C VAL A 453 -6.45 -22.66 -4.18
N SER A 454 -7.17 -23.62 -3.62
CA SER A 454 -8.22 -23.35 -2.65
C SER A 454 -7.95 -24.11 -1.36
N HIS A 455 -8.36 -23.55 -0.23
CA HIS A 455 -8.20 -24.22 1.05
C HIS A 455 -9.30 -23.90 2.05
N SER A 456 -9.50 -24.79 3.01
CA SER A 456 -10.36 -24.51 4.17
C SER A 456 -9.73 -23.42 5.03
N ASN A 457 -10.54 -22.46 5.48
CA ASN A 457 -10.07 -21.42 6.38
C ASN A 457 -10.11 -21.90 7.84
N LYS A 458 -8.93 -22.07 8.44
CA LYS A 458 -8.77 -22.45 9.85
C LYS A 458 -7.72 -21.58 10.52
N LEU A 459 -8.05 -21.14 11.74
CA LEU A 459 -7.10 -20.55 12.69
C LEU A 459 -7.16 -21.38 13.98
N TYR A 460 -6.00 -21.83 14.44
CA TYR A 460 -5.90 -22.64 15.66
C TYR A 460 -5.27 -21.84 16.80
N LEU A 461 -5.77 -22.09 18.01
CA LEU A 461 -5.08 -21.75 19.25
C LEU A 461 -4.55 -23.03 19.88
N ILE A 462 -3.23 -23.08 20.06
CA ILE A 462 -2.52 -24.14 20.75
C ILE A 462 -2.13 -23.62 22.13
N ASP A 463 -2.36 -24.39 23.19
CA ASP A 463 -2.00 -23.99 24.56
C ASP A 463 -0.52 -24.14 24.88
N LYS A 464 -0.15 -23.71 26.09
CA LYS A 464 1.24 -23.73 26.60
C LYS A 464 1.81 -25.14 26.71
N GLU A 465 0.96 -26.15 26.82
CA GLU A 465 1.30 -27.57 26.81
C GLU A 465 1.41 -28.16 25.39
N GLY A 466 1.12 -27.37 24.36
CA GLY A 466 1.20 -27.78 22.96
C GLY A 466 -0.02 -28.53 22.46
N ASN A 467 -1.18 -28.42 23.10
CA ASN A 467 -2.42 -29.09 22.68
C ASN A 467 -3.28 -28.16 21.82
N PHE A 468 -3.97 -28.71 20.83
CA PHE A 468 -5.06 -28.01 20.16
C PHE A 468 -6.17 -27.69 21.17
N ARG A 469 -6.57 -26.43 21.26
CA ARG A 469 -7.63 -26.00 22.20
C ARG A 469 -8.80 -25.33 21.52
N VAL A 470 -8.54 -24.44 20.59
CA VAL A 470 -9.60 -23.72 19.88
C VAL A 470 -9.34 -23.75 18.40
N VAL A 471 -10.40 -24.00 17.62
CA VAL A 471 -10.40 -23.76 16.18
C VAL A 471 -11.43 -22.69 15.83
N TRP A 472 -10.99 -21.75 15.00
CA TRP A 472 -11.85 -20.78 14.33
C TRP A 472 -11.98 -21.17 12.87
N ARG A 473 -13.20 -21.22 12.36
CA ARG A 473 -13.51 -21.53 10.96
C ARG A 473 -14.19 -20.36 10.27
N GLY A 474 -14.00 -20.26 8.97
CA GLY A 474 -14.57 -19.17 8.17
C GLY A 474 -13.98 -17.81 8.53
N LEU A 475 -14.67 -16.73 8.14
CA LEU A 475 -14.22 -15.34 8.30
C LEU A 475 -15.07 -14.54 9.29
N GLU A 476 -16.04 -15.18 9.94
CA GLU A 476 -17.02 -14.54 10.85
C GLU A 476 -16.43 -14.29 12.26
N TRP A 477 -15.13 -14.03 12.35
CA TRP A 477 -14.42 -13.73 13.59
C TRP A 477 -13.58 -12.46 13.45
N THR A 478 -13.24 -11.86 14.58
CA THR A 478 -12.44 -10.63 14.63
C THR A 478 -11.27 -10.82 15.57
N TYR A 479 -10.26 -9.96 15.47
CA TYR A 479 -9.14 -9.94 16.42
C TYR A 479 -9.63 -9.89 17.88
N ALA A 480 -10.70 -9.16 18.19
CA ALA A 480 -11.27 -9.08 19.53
C ALA A 480 -11.87 -10.42 19.99
N SER A 481 -12.47 -11.18 19.07
CA SER A 481 -13.01 -12.51 19.37
C SER A 481 -11.89 -13.50 19.71
N VAL A 482 -10.81 -13.48 18.93
CA VAL A 482 -9.65 -14.35 19.15
C VAL A 482 -8.88 -13.92 20.40
N TYR A 483 -8.77 -12.61 20.67
CA TYR A 483 -8.16 -12.06 21.88
C TYR A 483 -8.83 -12.61 23.14
N HIS A 484 -10.16 -12.66 23.19
CA HIS A 484 -10.91 -13.23 24.32
C HIS A 484 -10.48 -14.69 24.59
N ASP A 485 -10.37 -15.52 23.56
CA ASP A 485 -9.98 -16.93 23.72
C ASP A 485 -8.50 -17.09 24.09
N VAL A 486 -7.61 -16.27 23.52
CA VAL A 486 -6.19 -16.25 23.89
C VAL A 486 -6.04 -15.89 25.38
N GLN A 487 -6.77 -14.90 25.87
CA GLN A 487 -6.73 -14.50 27.28
C GLN A 487 -7.18 -15.64 28.20
N LEU A 488 -8.17 -16.45 27.80
CA LEU A 488 -8.57 -17.64 28.57
C LEU A 488 -7.47 -18.71 28.66
N LEU A 489 -6.58 -18.80 27.66
CA LEU A 489 -5.42 -19.71 27.67
C LEU A 489 -4.22 -19.15 28.43
N LEU A 490 -4.22 -17.86 28.75
CA LEU A 490 -3.16 -17.22 29.54
C LEU A 490 -3.37 -17.33 31.05
N LEU A 491 -4.64 -17.44 31.50
CA LEU A 491 -5.07 -17.66 32.89
C LEU A 491 -4.54 -18.99 33.47
#